data_AF-A0A845W869-F1
#
_entry.id   AF-A0A845W869-F1
#
_cell.length_a   1.000
_cell.length_b   1.000
_cell.length_c   1.000
_cell.angle_alpha   90.00
_cell.angle_beta   90.00
_cell.angle_gamma   90.00
#
_symmetry.space_group_name_H-M   'P 1'
#
loop_
_entity.id
_entity.type
_entity.pdbx_description
1 polymer ?
#
loop_
_entity_poly.entity_id
_entity_poly.type
_entity_poly.pdbx_seq_one_letter_code
_entity_poly.pdbx_strand_id
1 'polypeptide(L)'
;EVNKYKFARYADDFVITSQTRENLEEIIPQLESWLAQRGLKLNKAKTQIRDIRKEGFSFLGFDIRQFKGKTLRYGSNRYKRFAHKMRINAKPNAKRIPSPNAKLKEEECYSCFIIPGKKETKEFLTNIREYLKNEGRVLSFDTVLNRLNSKIRGWLNYYRFVCSKKTFSKIRKEVLDAIYRYLKRKHPKKSWKWIKRKYYTKIDQDPHNPYADIKGKRKNREVLVNAAKDVPIIRFEKVKGKNSPFDPTLIEYWKKRQTKWGKTKFAKGSKYEQIYTRQKGICPICGKPICLDEAFEVHHIVPIRDGGNNSKANLMILHQHCHKAKNKHLHKRVD
;
A
#
# COMPACT_ATOMS: atom_id res chain seq x y z
N GLU A 1 24.36 -9.18 25.45
CA GLU A 1 23.24 -10.04 24.99
C GLU A 1 22.08 -9.25 24.34
N VAL A 2 22.32 -8.45 23.29
CA VAL A 2 21.36 -7.38 22.87
C VAL A 2 20.32 -7.82 21.82
N ASN A 3 20.03 -9.12 21.66
CA ASN A 3 19.11 -9.58 20.59
C ASN A 3 18.23 -10.80 20.92
N LYS A 4 18.05 -11.16 22.21
CA LYS A 4 17.23 -12.33 22.61
C LYS A 4 15.77 -12.21 22.13
N TYR A 5 15.21 -11.00 22.17
CA TYR A 5 13.83 -10.71 21.76
C TYR A 5 13.75 -9.58 20.72
N LYS A 6 12.70 -9.64 19.89
CA LYS A 6 12.21 -8.51 19.10
C LYS A 6 10.76 -8.25 19.44
N PHE A 7 10.37 -6.98 19.38
CA PHE A 7 9.07 -6.51 19.81
C PHE A 7 8.46 -5.62 18.73
N ALA A 8 7.17 -5.82 18.46
CA ALA A 8 6.34 -4.94 17.66
C ALA A 8 5.00 -4.74 18.37
N ARG A 9 4.55 -3.49 18.51
CA ARG A 9 3.28 -3.13 19.15
C ARG A 9 2.49 -2.18 18.27
N TYR A 10 1.18 -2.33 18.31
CA TYR A 10 0.20 -1.42 17.74
C TYR A 10 -0.99 -1.31 18.70
N ALA A 11 -1.13 -0.16 19.36
CA ALA A 11 -2.09 0.03 20.45
C ALA A 11 -1.95 -1.06 21.55
N ASP A 12 -2.99 -1.84 21.78
CA ASP A 12 -3.08 -2.96 22.72
C ASP A 12 -2.47 -4.25 22.15
N ASP A 13 -2.52 -4.45 20.84
CA ASP A 13 -1.97 -5.63 20.17
C ASP A 13 -0.44 -5.57 20.07
N PHE A 14 0.25 -6.63 20.48
CA PHE A 14 1.71 -6.74 20.31
C PHE A 14 2.17 -8.16 19.98
N VAL A 15 3.36 -8.25 19.40
CA VAL A 15 4.03 -9.49 19.04
C VAL A 15 5.46 -9.44 19.55
N ILE A 16 5.86 -10.49 20.25
CA ILE A 16 7.24 -10.74 20.66
C ILE A 16 7.75 -11.93 19.85
N THR A 17 8.90 -11.77 19.20
CA THR A 17 9.56 -12.86 18.48
C THR A 17 10.89 -13.21 19.13
N SER A 18 11.16 -14.49 19.23
CA SER A 18 12.42 -15.08 19.72
C SER A 18 12.87 -16.19 18.75
N GLN A 19 14.12 -16.64 18.91
CA GLN A 19 14.65 -17.79 18.16
C GLN A 19 14.15 -19.13 18.71
N THR A 20 13.89 -19.21 20.01
CA THR A 20 13.51 -20.43 20.73
C THR A 20 12.20 -20.22 21.50
N ARG A 21 11.50 -21.32 21.77
CA ARG A 21 10.19 -21.32 22.44
C ARG A 21 10.35 -21.06 23.93
N GLU A 22 11.38 -21.64 24.53
CA GLU A 22 11.74 -21.56 25.95
C GLU A 22 11.94 -20.11 26.38
N ASN A 23 12.61 -19.31 25.52
CA ASN A 23 12.77 -17.88 25.75
C ASN A 23 11.42 -17.13 25.84
N LEU A 24 10.41 -17.56 25.06
CA LEU A 24 9.07 -16.95 25.10
C LEU A 24 8.26 -17.42 26.31
N GLU A 25 8.50 -18.63 26.81
CA GLU A 25 7.86 -19.13 28.03
C GLU A 25 8.44 -18.42 29.27
N GLU A 26 9.75 -18.15 29.28
CA GLU A 26 10.44 -17.39 30.33
C GLU A 26 9.96 -15.94 30.46
N ILE A 27 9.60 -15.29 29.34
CA ILE A 27 9.21 -13.88 29.35
C ILE A 27 7.74 -13.66 29.74
N ILE A 28 6.87 -14.68 29.62
CA ILE A 28 5.44 -14.54 29.93
C ILE A 28 5.21 -14.13 31.40
N PRO A 29 5.78 -14.80 32.42
CA PRO A 29 5.61 -14.38 33.82
C PRO A 29 6.13 -12.96 34.10
N GLN A 30 7.24 -12.59 33.47
CA GLN A 30 7.80 -11.23 33.60
C GLN A 30 6.86 -10.17 33.01
N LEU A 31 6.24 -10.46 31.87
CA LEU A 31 5.24 -9.59 31.25
C LEU A 31 3.97 -9.49 32.09
N GLU A 32 3.50 -10.60 32.66
CA GLU A 32 2.33 -10.61 33.55
C GLU A 32 2.55 -9.74 34.79
N SER A 33 3.71 -9.87 35.45
CA SER A 33 4.09 -9.01 36.58
C SER A 33 4.18 -7.53 36.19
N TRP A 34 4.81 -7.23 35.06
CA TRP A 34 4.94 -5.86 34.55
C TRP A 34 3.61 -5.21 34.18
N LEU A 35 2.66 -5.98 33.63
CA LEU A 35 1.31 -5.52 33.31
C LEU A 35 0.43 -5.38 34.56
N ALA A 36 0.58 -6.27 35.54
CA ALA A 36 -0.16 -6.24 36.78
C ALA A 36 0.09 -4.94 37.57
N GLN A 37 1.33 -4.44 37.59
CA GLN A 37 1.68 -3.13 38.16
C GLN A 37 0.89 -1.95 37.54
N ARG A 38 0.34 -2.13 36.33
CA ARG A 38 -0.46 -1.13 35.60
C ARG A 38 -1.96 -1.46 35.61
N GLY A 39 -2.39 -2.44 36.41
CA GLY A 39 -3.77 -2.89 36.47
C GLY A 39 -4.25 -3.65 35.22
N LEU A 40 -3.33 -4.13 34.37
CA LEU A 40 -3.65 -4.84 33.14
C LEU A 40 -3.38 -6.34 33.28
N LYS A 41 -4.18 -7.16 32.60
CA LYS A 41 -4.02 -8.62 32.54
C LYS A 41 -3.93 -9.10 31.10
N LEU A 42 -3.05 -10.07 30.84
CA LEU A 42 -2.98 -10.72 29.53
C LEU A 42 -4.24 -11.56 29.27
N ASN A 43 -4.77 -11.45 28.07
CA ASN A 43 -5.87 -12.30 27.64
C ASN A 43 -5.34 -13.68 27.25
N LYS A 44 -5.41 -14.64 28.19
CA LYS A 44 -4.92 -16.02 28.00
C LYS A 44 -5.54 -16.75 26.80
N ALA A 45 -6.77 -16.40 26.40
CA ALA A 45 -7.41 -17.00 25.22
C ALA A 45 -6.80 -16.50 23.89
N LYS A 46 -6.33 -15.24 23.86
CA LYS A 46 -5.70 -14.63 22.68
C LYS A 46 -4.19 -14.86 22.64
N THR A 47 -3.53 -14.92 23.79
CA THR A 47 -2.08 -15.11 23.89
C THR A 47 -1.70 -16.53 23.50
N GLN A 48 -0.91 -16.67 22.44
CA GLN A 48 -0.49 -17.98 21.92
C GLN A 48 0.96 -17.92 21.46
N ILE A 49 1.74 -18.96 21.79
CA ILE A 49 3.08 -19.16 21.23
C ILE A 49 2.95 -20.04 19.98
N ARG A 50 3.38 -19.53 18.84
CA ARG A 50 3.29 -20.22 17.54
C ARG A 50 4.64 -20.25 16.83
N ASP A 51 4.92 -21.35 16.11
CA ASP A 51 6.06 -21.39 15.18
C ASP A 51 5.67 -20.77 13.83
N ILE A 52 6.34 -19.68 13.47
CA ILE A 52 6.14 -18.94 12.22
C ILE A 52 6.38 -19.79 10.95
N ARG A 53 7.14 -20.89 11.06
CA ARG A 53 7.48 -21.78 9.93
C ARG A 53 6.36 -22.79 9.65
N LYS A 54 5.76 -23.33 10.71
CA LYS A 54 4.71 -24.36 10.61
C LYS A 54 3.33 -23.73 10.47
N GLU A 55 2.96 -22.88 11.42
CA GLU A 55 1.59 -22.37 11.55
C GLU A 55 1.47 -20.96 11.00
N GLY A 56 2.46 -20.10 11.28
CA GLY A 56 2.31 -18.67 11.11
C GLY A 56 1.35 -18.07 12.14
N PHE A 57 1.14 -16.76 12.04
CA PHE A 57 0.20 -16.04 12.92
C PHE A 57 -0.42 -14.85 12.18
N SER A 58 -1.56 -14.38 12.69
CA SER A 58 -2.26 -13.22 12.17
C SER A 58 -2.01 -12.01 13.07
N PHE A 59 -1.76 -10.84 12.50
CA PHE A 59 -1.54 -9.59 13.23
C PHE A 59 -2.03 -8.40 12.39
N LEU A 60 -2.88 -7.53 12.97
CA LEU A 60 -3.47 -6.35 12.30
C LEU A 60 -4.13 -6.64 10.93
N GLY A 61 -4.74 -7.82 10.80
CA GLY A 61 -5.37 -8.28 9.58
C GLY A 61 -4.41 -8.78 8.50
N PHE A 62 -3.16 -9.08 8.86
CA PHE A 62 -2.16 -9.71 8.00
C PHE A 62 -1.83 -11.12 8.49
N ASP A 63 -1.77 -12.09 7.59
CA ASP A 63 -1.22 -13.41 7.89
C ASP A 63 0.28 -13.41 7.57
N ILE A 64 1.07 -13.77 8.58
CA ILE A 64 2.53 -13.76 8.53
C ILE A 64 3.02 -15.20 8.65
N ARG A 65 3.81 -15.64 7.66
CA ARG A 65 4.41 -16.99 7.65
C ARG A 65 5.79 -16.99 7.05
N GLN A 66 6.66 -17.83 7.57
CA GLN A 66 8.01 -18.03 7.04
C GLN A 66 8.05 -19.34 6.25
N PHE A 67 8.58 -19.29 5.03
CA PHE A 67 8.76 -20.46 4.19
C PHE A 67 10.25 -20.73 4.00
N LYS A 68 10.62 -22.00 4.13
CA LYS A 68 11.94 -22.50 3.74
C LYS A 68 11.95 -22.64 2.22
N GLY A 69 12.96 -22.06 1.58
CA GLY A 69 13.18 -22.17 0.15
C GLY A 69 14.64 -22.39 -0.15
N LYS A 70 14.93 -22.88 -1.35
CA LYS A 70 16.30 -22.96 -1.88
C LYS A 70 16.50 -21.79 -2.82
N THR A 71 17.54 -21.00 -2.58
CA THR A 71 17.98 -20.00 -3.57
C THR A 71 19.32 -20.46 -4.13
N LEU A 72 19.41 -20.51 -5.46
CA LEU A 72 20.67 -20.70 -6.14
C LEU A 72 21.45 -19.39 -6.07
N ARG A 73 22.60 -19.40 -5.40
CA ARG A 73 23.52 -18.26 -5.37
C ARG A 73 24.85 -18.65 -6.00
N TYR A 74 25.41 -17.73 -6.79
CA TYR A 74 26.75 -17.91 -7.34
C TYR A 74 27.78 -17.95 -6.21
N GLY A 75 28.45 -19.10 -6.07
CA GLY A 75 29.33 -19.43 -4.96
C GLY A 75 30.76 -18.92 -5.12
N SER A 76 31.01 -17.69 -5.59
CA SER A 76 32.39 -17.18 -5.71
C SER A 76 32.74 -16.20 -4.58
N ASN A 77 33.83 -16.50 -3.86
CA ASN A 77 34.41 -15.58 -2.85
C ASN A 77 34.80 -14.23 -3.48
N ARG A 78 35.14 -14.24 -4.77
CA ARG A 78 35.35 -13.04 -5.60
C ARG A 78 34.08 -12.19 -5.69
N TYR A 79 32.91 -12.78 -5.97
CA TYR A 79 31.62 -12.06 -5.99
C TYR A 79 31.22 -11.52 -4.61
N LYS A 80 31.48 -12.26 -3.52
CA LYS A 80 31.22 -11.78 -2.14
C LYS A 80 32.08 -10.56 -1.78
N ARG A 81 33.39 -10.59 -2.08
CA ARG A 81 34.32 -9.45 -1.86
C ARG A 81 33.98 -8.25 -2.76
N PHE A 82 33.62 -8.49 -4.02
CA PHE A 82 33.19 -7.44 -4.96
C PHE A 82 31.84 -6.83 -4.54
N ALA A 83 30.88 -7.64 -4.10
CA ALA A 83 29.59 -7.16 -3.57
C ALA A 83 29.75 -6.35 -2.26
N HIS A 84 30.76 -6.65 -1.45
CA HIS A 84 31.12 -5.88 -0.26
C HIS A 84 31.75 -4.52 -0.64
N LYS A 85 32.80 -4.50 -1.49
CA LYS A 85 33.40 -3.25 -2.02
C LYS A 85 32.39 -2.38 -2.78
N MET A 86 31.39 -2.97 -3.43
CA MET A 86 30.35 -2.24 -4.19
C MET A 86 29.11 -1.84 -3.39
N ARG A 87 28.90 -2.41 -2.19
CA ARG A 87 27.96 -1.83 -1.21
C ARG A 87 28.44 -0.47 -0.71
N ILE A 88 29.76 -0.29 -0.70
CA ILE A 88 30.46 0.95 -0.35
C ILE A 88 30.50 1.91 -1.56
N ASN A 89 30.78 1.39 -2.77
CA ASN A 89 30.89 2.21 -4.00
C ASN A 89 29.66 2.11 -4.90
N ALA A 90 28.80 3.14 -4.86
CA ALA A 90 27.49 3.19 -5.50
C ALA A 90 27.52 3.22 -7.05
N LYS A 91 27.31 2.07 -7.70
CA LYS A 91 26.78 2.01 -9.08
C LYS A 91 25.52 1.12 -9.13
N PRO A 92 24.32 1.68 -8.89
CA PRO A 92 23.09 0.89 -8.65
C PRO A 92 22.53 0.13 -9.85
N ASN A 93 23.00 0.39 -11.09
CA ASN A 93 22.38 -0.11 -12.32
C ASN A 93 23.29 -1.00 -13.20
N ALA A 94 24.47 -1.41 -12.72
CA ALA A 94 25.30 -2.36 -13.48
C ALA A 94 24.57 -3.71 -13.58
N LYS A 95 24.27 -4.17 -14.81
CA LYS A 95 23.75 -5.52 -15.06
C LYS A 95 24.81 -6.52 -14.59
N ARG A 96 24.43 -7.34 -13.60
CA ARG A 96 25.29 -8.33 -12.97
C ARG A 96 25.32 -9.56 -13.87
N ILE A 97 26.40 -9.75 -14.63
CA ILE A 97 26.60 -10.99 -15.38
C ILE A 97 27.54 -11.86 -14.53
N PRO A 98 27.08 -13.01 -14.02
CA PRO A 98 27.94 -13.94 -13.30
C PRO A 98 29.04 -14.46 -14.23
N SER A 99 30.22 -14.76 -13.70
CA SER A 99 31.28 -15.40 -14.49
C SER A 99 30.73 -16.71 -15.09
N PRO A 100 31.06 -17.04 -16.35
CA PRO A 100 30.66 -18.30 -16.97
C PRO A 100 31.01 -19.54 -16.12
N ASN A 101 32.09 -19.46 -15.31
CA ASN A 101 32.57 -20.55 -14.46
C ASN A 101 32.04 -20.49 -13.02
N ALA A 102 31.09 -19.61 -12.71
CA ALA A 102 30.57 -19.45 -11.36
C ALA A 102 29.66 -20.63 -10.99
N LYS A 103 30.16 -21.54 -10.15
CA LYS A 103 29.37 -22.65 -9.61
C LYS A 103 28.16 -22.11 -8.82
N LEU A 104 26.96 -22.60 -9.17
CA LEU A 104 25.75 -22.34 -8.41
C LEU A 104 25.80 -23.16 -7.12
N LYS A 105 25.67 -22.49 -5.97
CA LYS A 105 25.51 -23.14 -4.68
C LYS A 105 24.05 -23.03 -4.26
N GLU A 106 23.44 -24.16 -3.93
CA GLU A 106 22.17 -24.17 -3.22
C GLU A 106 22.39 -23.66 -1.79
N GLU A 107 21.82 -22.51 -1.47
CA GLU A 107 21.76 -22.00 -0.10
C GLU A 107 20.32 -22.09 0.40
N GLU A 108 20.15 -22.67 1.60
CA GLU A 108 18.87 -22.62 2.29
C GLU A 108 18.57 -21.18 2.71
N CYS A 109 17.40 -20.69 2.33
CA CYS A 109 16.96 -19.36 2.66
C CYS A 109 15.56 -19.40 3.25
N TYR A 110 15.28 -18.47 4.15
CA TYR A 110 13.95 -18.29 4.71
C TYR A 110 13.35 -17.01 4.19
N SER A 111 12.15 -17.10 3.61
CA SER A 111 11.40 -15.95 3.12
C SER A 111 10.17 -15.74 3.99
N CYS A 112 10.03 -14.53 4.54
CA CYS A 112 8.83 -14.14 5.28
C CYS A 112 7.80 -13.58 4.28
N PHE A 113 6.65 -14.24 4.22
CA PHE A 113 5.50 -13.81 3.45
C PHE A 113 4.48 -13.19 4.39
N ILE A 114 4.17 -11.94 4.11
CA ILE A 114 3.07 -11.20 4.73
C ILE A 114 1.99 -11.10 3.65
N ILE A 115 0.81 -11.62 3.92
CA ILE A 115 -0.33 -11.59 3.00
C ILE A 115 -1.56 -11.02 3.71
N PRO A 116 -2.56 -10.51 2.98
CA PRO A 116 -3.83 -10.13 3.60
C PRO A 116 -4.44 -11.34 4.30
N GLY A 117 -4.92 -11.14 5.52
CA GLY A 117 -5.46 -12.22 6.33
C GLY A 117 -6.69 -12.86 5.69
N LYS A 118 -6.82 -14.18 5.87
CA LYS A 118 -7.94 -14.95 5.27
C LYS A 118 -9.30 -14.51 5.81
N LYS A 119 -9.37 -14.20 7.11
CA LYS A 119 -10.60 -13.77 7.79
C LYS A 119 -11.07 -12.43 7.25
N GLU A 120 -10.18 -11.46 7.18
CA GLU A 120 -10.41 -10.09 6.73
C GLU A 120 -10.78 -10.06 5.25
N THR A 121 -10.14 -10.91 4.43
CA THR A 121 -10.51 -11.07 3.03
C THR A 121 -11.93 -11.62 2.88
N LYS A 122 -12.31 -12.61 3.71
CA LYS A 122 -13.66 -13.20 3.69
C LYS A 122 -14.70 -12.19 4.14
N GLU A 123 -14.44 -11.50 5.24
CA GLU A 123 -15.31 -10.47 5.81
C GLU A 123 -15.52 -9.31 4.82
N PHE A 124 -14.46 -8.83 4.17
CA PHE A 124 -14.56 -7.82 3.14
C PHE A 124 -15.47 -8.23 1.96
N LEU A 125 -15.34 -9.47 1.48
CA LEU A 125 -16.20 -10.01 0.43
C LEU A 125 -17.64 -10.18 0.90
N THR A 126 -17.86 -10.61 2.14
CA THR A 126 -19.20 -10.67 2.75
C THR A 126 -19.84 -9.30 2.76
N ASN A 127 -19.13 -8.27 3.25
CA ASN A 127 -19.63 -6.89 3.30
C ASN A 127 -19.99 -6.36 1.91
N ILE A 128 -19.23 -6.71 0.87
CA ILE A 128 -19.58 -6.36 -0.52
C ILE A 128 -20.86 -7.07 -0.98
N ARG A 129 -21.00 -8.37 -0.70
CA ARG A 129 -22.19 -9.13 -1.10
C ARG A 129 -23.44 -8.63 -0.38
N GLU A 130 -23.34 -8.30 0.90
CA GLU A 130 -24.42 -7.70 1.70
C GLU A 130 -24.81 -6.33 1.18
N TYR A 131 -23.81 -5.47 0.91
CA TYR A 131 -24.03 -4.17 0.27
C TYR A 131 -24.80 -4.29 -1.05
N LEU A 132 -24.41 -5.22 -1.93
CA LEU A 132 -25.10 -5.47 -3.20
C LEU A 132 -26.50 -6.09 -3.00
N LYS A 133 -26.71 -6.88 -1.94
CA LYS A 133 -28.00 -7.51 -1.63
C LYS A 133 -29.01 -6.51 -1.08
N ASN A 134 -28.58 -5.63 -0.20
CA ASN A 134 -29.43 -4.74 0.58
C ASN A 134 -29.54 -3.37 -0.09
N GLU A 135 -28.53 -2.50 0.09
CA GLU A 135 -28.51 -1.14 -0.45
C GLU A 135 -28.56 -1.13 -1.99
N GLY A 136 -27.80 -2.03 -2.62
CA GLY A 136 -27.69 -2.09 -4.08
C GLY A 136 -29.02 -2.34 -4.79
N ARG A 137 -30.00 -2.96 -4.11
CA ARG A 137 -31.31 -3.23 -4.71
C ARG A 137 -32.02 -1.92 -5.08
N VAL A 138 -32.02 -0.97 -4.15
CA VAL A 138 -32.78 0.30 -4.24
C VAL A 138 -32.03 1.34 -5.08
N LEU A 139 -30.71 1.38 -4.98
CA LEU A 139 -29.90 2.41 -5.62
C LEU A 139 -29.77 2.24 -7.14
N SER A 140 -29.49 3.34 -7.84
CA SER A 140 -29.04 3.31 -9.24
C SER A 140 -27.70 2.56 -9.36
N PHE A 141 -27.47 1.88 -10.49
CA PHE A 141 -26.21 1.14 -10.67
C PHE A 141 -24.99 2.06 -10.58
N ASP A 142 -25.09 3.30 -11.06
CA ASP A 142 -23.99 4.25 -11.01
C ASP A 142 -23.58 4.57 -9.57
N THR A 143 -24.57 4.82 -8.71
CA THR A 143 -24.32 5.04 -7.28
C THR A 143 -23.74 3.78 -6.62
N VAL A 144 -24.25 2.60 -7.03
CA VAL A 144 -23.76 1.33 -6.51
C VAL A 144 -22.28 1.13 -6.82
N LEU A 145 -21.89 1.35 -8.07
CA LEU A 145 -20.53 1.14 -8.55
C LEU A 145 -19.56 2.13 -7.92
N ASN A 146 -19.93 3.41 -7.81
CA ASN A 146 -19.07 4.44 -7.22
C ASN A 146 -18.76 4.15 -5.74
N ARG A 147 -19.78 3.78 -4.96
CA ARG A 147 -19.61 3.38 -3.55
C ARG A 147 -18.78 2.10 -3.44
N LEU A 148 -19.02 1.11 -4.32
CA LEU A 148 -18.26 -0.13 -4.35
C LEU A 148 -16.78 0.13 -4.67
N ASN A 149 -16.50 1.00 -5.65
CA ASN A 149 -15.16 1.42 -6.00
C ASN A 149 -14.44 2.10 -4.84
N SER A 150 -15.13 2.95 -4.08
CA SER A 150 -14.57 3.58 -2.87
C SER A 150 -14.15 2.53 -1.83
N LYS A 151 -15.04 1.57 -1.51
CA LYS A 151 -14.75 0.46 -0.58
C LYS A 151 -13.57 -0.40 -1.06
N ILE A 152 -13.55 -0.75 -2.35
CA ILE A 152 -12.47 -1.54 -2.96
C ILE A 152 -11.15 -0.78 -2.93
N ARG A 153 -11.12 0.50 -3.31
CA ARG A 153 -9.89 1.31 -3.27
C ARG A 153 -9.32 1.40 -1.86
N GLY A 154 -10.17 1.63 -0.85
CA GLY A 154 -9.75 1.67 0.55
C GLY A 154 -9.04 0.37 0.96
N TRP A 155 -9.69 -0.77 0.72
CA TRP A 155 -9.15 -2.08 1.07
C TRP A 155 -7.83 -2.39 0.32
N LEU A 156 -7.78 -2.11 -0.99
CA LEU A 156 -6.56 -2.33 -1.79
C LEU A 156 -5.42 -1.43 -1.33
N ASN A 157 -5.69 -0.18 -0.98
CA ASN A 157 -4.68 0.75 -0.50
C ASN A 157 -4.09 0.33 0.85
N TYR A 158 -4.88 -0.27 1.73
CA TYR A 158 -4.38 -0.83 2.99
C TYR A 158 -3.44 -2.02 2.73
N TYR A 159 -3.85 -2.96 1.87
CA TYR A 159 -3.09 -4.18 1.62
C TYR A 159 -2.03 -4.08 0.51
N ARG A 160 -1.86 -2.94 -0.17
CA ARG A 160 -0.92 -2.81 -1.30
C ARG A 160 0.55 -2.98 -0.93
N PHE A 161 0.87 -2.98 0.35
CA PHE A 161 2.26 -2.99 0.82
C PHE A 161 2.84 -4.38 1.05
N VAL A 162 2.00 -5.41 1.00
CA VAL A 162 2.37 -6.79 1.31
C VAL A 162 2.25 -7.68 0.07
N CYS A 163 2.44 -8.99 0.20
CA CYS A 163 2.37 -9.93 -0.93
C CYS A 163 0.92 -10.19 -1.39
N SER A 164 0.24 -9.15 -1.90
CA SER A 164 -1.22 -9.16 -2.09
C SER A 164 -1.69 -9.45 -3.51
N LYS A 165 -0.81 -9.55 -4.52
CA LYS A 165 -1.24 -9.70 -5.93
C LYS A 165 -2.20 -10.87 -6.14
N LYS A 166 -1.90 -12.05 -5.59
CA LYS A 166 -2.77 -13.23 -5.69
C LYS A 166 -4.13 -12.97 -5.05
N THR A 167 -4.15 -12.36 -3.86
CA THR A 167 -5.39 -11.99 -3.15
C THR A 167 -6.20 -10.95 -3.93
N PHE A 168 -5.55 -9.95 -4.53
CA PHE A 168 -6.20 -8.92 -5.34
C PHE A 168 -6.88 -9.52 -6.57
N SER A 169 -6.22 -10.46 -7.26
CA SER A 169 -6.84 -11.18 -8.38
C SER A 169 -8.05 -12.01 -7.93
N LYS A 170 -7.97 -12.67 -6.77
CA LYS A 170 -9.09 -13.41 -6.18
C LYS A 170 -10.26 -12.47 -5.87
N ILE A 171 -10.00 -11.33 -5.22
CA ILE A 171 -11.03 -10.33 -4.91
C ILE A 171 -11.69 -9.81 -6.17
N ARG A 172 -10.93 -9.48 -7.22
CA ARG A 172 -11.52 -9.06 -8.50
C ARG A 172 -12.49 -10.09 -9.05
N LYS A 173 -12.09 -11.37 -9.08
CA LYS A 173 -12.95 -12.46 -9.56
C LYS A 173 -14.26 -12.55 -8.75
N GLU A 174 -14.14 -12.58 -7.43
CA GLU A 174 -15.29 -12.70 -6.51
C GLU A 174 -16.24 -11.49 -6.57
N VAL A 175 -15.69 -10.28 -6.72
CA VAL A 175 -16.49 -9.05 -6.86
C VAL A 175 -17.24 -9.04 -8.19
N LEU A 176 -16.56 -9.37 -9.30
CA LEU A 176 -17.20 -9.43 -10.62
C LEU A 176 -18.34 -10.45 -10.64
N ASP A 177 -18.13 -11.61 -10.02
CA ASP A 177 -19.16 -12.63 -9.88
C ASP A 177 -20.32 -12.17 -8.96
N ALA A 178 -20.03 -11.48 -7.86
CA ALA A 178 -21.07 -10.89 -7.02
C ALA A 178 -21.91 -9.84 -7.77
N ILE A 179 -21.29 -9.00 -8.59
CA ILE A 179 -21.98 -8.03 -9.46
C ILE A 179 -22.82 -8.76 -10.51
N TYR A 180 -22.29 -9.81 -11.15
CA TYR A 180 -23.03 -10.64 -12.11
C TYR A 180 -24.33 -11.17 -11.49
N ARG A 181 -24.24 -11.82 -10.32
CA ARG A 181 -25.41 -12.37 -9.62
C ARG A 181 -26.38 -11.28 -9.19
N TYR A 182 -25.87 -10.12 -8.75
CA TYR A 182 -26.68 -8.96 -8.40
C TYR A 182 -27.46 -8.42 -9.61
N LEU A 183 -26.82 -8.22 -10.76
CA LEU A 183 -27.48 -7.72 -11.97
C LEU A 183 -28.52 -8.69 -12.51
N LYS A 184 -28.25 -10.01 -12.45
CA LYS A 184 -29.22 -11.04 -12.78
C LYS A 184 -30.47 -10.98 -11.90
N ARG A 185 -30.30 -10.81 -10.59
CA ARG A 185 -31.41 -10.64 -9.64
C ARG A 185 -32.17 -9.34 -9.85
N LYS A 186 -31.49 -8.24 -10.23
CA LYS A 186 -32.12 -6.94 -10.50
C LYS A 186 -32.93 -6.92 -11.79
N HIS A 187 -32.59 -7.76 -12.77
CA HIS A 187 -33.24 -7.83 -14.08
C HIS A 187 -33.71 -9.25 -14.42
N PRO A 188 -34.66 -9.83 -13.66
CA PRO A 188 -35.04 -11.24 -13.81
C PRO A 188 -35.61 -11.57 -15.19
N LYS A 189 -36.33 -10.62 -15.81
CA LYS A 189 -36.96 -10.79 -17.14
C LYS A 189 -36.03 -10.45 -18.31
N LYS A 190 -34.76 -10.09 -18.09
CA LYS A 190 -33.85 -9.65 -19.15
C LYS A 190 -32.76 -10.70 -19.39
N SER A 191 -32.45 -10.93 -20.67
CA SER A 191 -31.37 -11.81 -21.07
C SER A 191 -30.00 -11.26 -20.65
N TRP A 192 -29.01 -12.14 -20.49
CA TRP A 192 -27.65 -11.70 -20.16
C TRP A 192 -27.06 -10.77 -21.24
N LYS A 193 -27.40 -10.99 -22.51
CA LYS A 193 -27.00 -10.11 -23.64
C LYS A 193 -27.50 -8.68 -23.44
N TRP A 194 -28.74 -8.50 -22.95
CA TRP A 194 -29.28 -7.17 -22.64
C TRP A 194 -28.56 -6.53 -21.44
N ILE A 195 -28.35 -7.29 -20.36
CA ILE A 195 -27.65 -6.81 -19.16
C ILE A 195 -26.22 -6.39 -19.51
N LYS A 196 -25.50 -7.21 -20.29
CA LYS A 196 -24.13 -6.91 -20.74
C LYS A 196 -24.08 -5.60 -21.51
N ARG A 197 -24.96 -5.40 -22.49
CA ARG A 197 -25.03 -4.15 -23.27
C ARG A 197 -25.36 -2.92 -22.42
N LYS A 198 -26.13 -3.09 -21.34
CA LYS A 198 -26.50 -1.98 -20.44
C LYS A 198 -25.36 -1.58 -19.50
N TYR A 199 -24.73 -2.55 -18.84
CA TYR A 199 -23.80 -2.29 -17.71
C TYR A 199 -22.33 -2.54 -18.00
N TYR A 200 -22.00 -3.16 -19.13
CA TYR A 200 -20.63 -3.48 -19.53
C TYR A 200 -20.33 -2.81 -20.86
N THR A 201 -19.12 -2.28 -21.02
CA THR A 201 -18.68 -1.64 -22.26
C THR A 201 -17.16 -1.75 -22.39
N LYS A 202 -16.62 -1.47 -23.57
CA LYS A 202 -15.19 -1.59 -23.87
C LYS A 202 -14.41 -0.29 -23.59
N ILE A 203 -14.66 0.39 -22.47
CA ILE A 203 -13.94 1.64 -22.14
C ILE A 203 -12.46 1.37 -21.86
N ASP A 204 -12.15 0.29 -21.13
CA ASP A 204 -10.82 -0.04 -20.64
C ASP A 204 -10.21 -1.27 -21.35
N GLN A 205 -10.75 -1.62 -22.52
CA GLN A 205 -10.42 -2.82 -23.30
C GLN A 205 -10.78 -4.15 -22.59
N ASP A 206 -11.40 -4.11 -21.39
CA ASP A 206 -11.89 -5.31 -20.68
C ASP A 206 -13.42 -5.42 -20.84
N PRO A 207 -13.93 -6.32 -21.72
CA PRO A 207 -15.36 -6.45 -21.96
C PRO A 207 -16.15 -7.06 -20.78
N HIS A 208 -15.45 -7.47 -19.72
CA HIS A 208 -16.03 -8.00 -18.50
C HIS A 208 -16.04 -6.99 -17.35
N ASN A 209 -15.55 -5.77 -17.56
CA ASN A 209 -15.54 -4.73 -16.54
C ASN A 209 -16.82 -3.87 -16.60
N PRO A 210 -17.63 -3.81 -15.52
CA PRO A 210 -18.80 -2.96 -15.51
C PRO A 210 -18.40 -1.49 -15.39
N TYR A 211 -19.26 -0.60 -15.89
CA TYR A 211 -19.06 0.85 -15.84
C TYR A 211 -20.29 1.58 -15.27
N ALA A 212 -20.04 2.80 -14.80
CA ALA A 212 -21.03 3.74 -14.32
C ALA A 212 -20.82 5.10 -14.96
N ASP A 213 -21.90 5.84 -15.19
CA ASP A 213 -21.82 7.23 -15.58
C ASP A 213 -21.70 8.11 -14.32
N ILE A 214 -20.68 8.97 -14.28
CA ILE A 214 -20.50 9.93 -13.19
C ILE A 214 -21.35 11.16 -13.48
N LYS A 215 -22.23 11.53 -12.53
CA LYS A 215 -22.99 12.79 -12.59
C LYS A 215 -22.03 13.97 -12.39
N GLY A 216 -21.86 14.80 -13.41
CA GLY A 216 -21.03 16.02 -13.38
C GLY A 216 -21.13 16.83 -14.67
N LYS A 217 -20.51 18.02 -14.71
CA LYS A 217 -20.50 18.91 -15.90
C LYS A 217 -19.91 18.27 -17.16
N ARG A 218 -19.15 17.18 -17.02
CA ARG A 218 -18.64 16.34 -18.11
C ARG A 218 -19.13 14.90 -17.91
N LYS A 219 -19.60 14.25 -18.98
CA LYS A 219 -19.91 12.80 -18.99
C LYS A 219 -18.62 12.00 -18.85
N ASN A 220 -18.15 11.81 -17.61
CA ASN A 220 -17.08 10.89 -17.31
C ASN A 220 -17.67 9.54 -16.92
N ARG A 221 -17.02 8.46 -17.37
CA ARG A 221 -17.41 7.10 -17.03
C ARG A 221 -16.39 6.50 -16.07
N GLU A 222 -16.87 5.86 -15.01
CA GLU A 222 -16.04 5.14 -14.06
C GLU A 222 -16.19 3.64 -14.31
N VAL A 223 -15.07 2.92 -14.42
CA VAL A 223 -15.08 1.44 -14.45
C VAL A 223 -14.85 0.88 -13.07
N LEU A 224 -15.26 -0.37 -12.83
CA LEU A 224 -14.89 -1.07 -11.60
C LEU A 224 -13.37 -1.16 -11.49
N VAL A 225 -12.85 -0.83 -10.31
CA VAL A 225 -11.41 -0.86 -10.02
C VAL A 225 -10.85 -2.26 -10.30
N ASN A 226 -9.86 -2.31 -11.18
CA ASN A 226 -9.09 -3.49 -11.43
C ASN A 226 -8.00 -3.63 -10.37
N ALA A 227 -8.35 -4.32 -9.28
CA ALA A 227 -7.47 -4.57 -8.14
C ALA A 227 -6.06 -5.05 -8.51
N ALA A 228 -5.94 -5.87 -9.57
CA ALA A 228 -4.66 -6.44 -10.00
C ALA A 228 -3.84 -5.50 -10.89
N LYS A 229 -4.49 -4.61 -11.65
CA LYS A 229 -3.86 -3.71 -12.62
C LYS A 229 -3.65 -2.30 -12.07
N ASP A 230 -4.66 -1.77 -11.38
CA ASP A 230 -4.75 -0.35 -11.05
C ASP A 230 -3.99 0.02 -9.78
N VAL A 231 -3.75 -0.95 -8.89
CA VAL A 231 -3.06 -0.73 -7.61
C VAL A 231 -1.68 -1.41 -7.62
N PRO A 232 -0.60 -0.65 -7.87
CA PRO A 232 0.74 -1.22 -7.83
C PRO A 232 1.13 -1.56 -6.40
N ILE A 233 1.66 -2.77 -6.23
CA ILE A 233 2.26 -3.22 -4.96
C ILE A 233 3.49 -2.36 -4.66
N ILE A 234 3.49 -1.69 -3.51
CA ILE A 234 4.63 -0.91 -3.04
C ILE A 234 5.39 -1.78 -2.04
N ARG A 235 6.71 -1.94 -2.20
CA ARG A 235 7.53 -2.66 -1.23
C ARG A 235 8.11 -1.68 -0.21
N PHE A 236 7.90 -1.97 1.08
CA PHE A 236 8.55 -1.21 2.13
C PHE A 236 10.08 -1.38 2.08
N GLU A 237 10.79 -0.28 1.83
CA GLU A 237 12.21 -0.20 2.12
C GLU A 237 12.40 -0.19 3.63
N LYS A 238 13.13 -1.14 4.22
CA LYS A 238 13.33 -1.17 5.68
C LYS A 238 14.13 0.05 6.15
N VAL A 239 13.87 0.52 7.38
CA VAL A 239 14.75 1.49 8.05
C VAL A 239 16.09 0.82 8.30
N LYS A 240 17.19 1.52 8.05
CA LYS A 240 18.54 0.97 8.24
C LYS A 240 18.88 1.00 9.73
N GLY A 241 19.36 -0.12 10.26
CA GLY A 241 19.82 -0.20 11.65
C GLY A 241 18.75 0.15 12.68
N LYS A 242 19.13 0.95 13.68
CA LYS A 242 18.26 1.49 14.74
C LYS A 242 17.96 2.98 14.53
N ASN A 243 18.06 3.46 13.29
CA ASN A 243 17.92 4.87 12.96
C ASN A 243 16.57 5.41 13.43
N SER A 244 16.61 6.46 14.26
CA SER A 244 15.41 7.16 14.72
C SER A 244 15.05 8.28 13.73
N PRO A 245 13.76 8.52 13.43
CA PRO A 245 13.32 9.68 12.65
C PRO A 245 13.63 11.02 13.34
N PHE A 246 13.89 10.99 14.65
CA PHE A 246 14.22 12.16 15.45
C PHE A 246 15.73 12.38 15.63
N ASP A 247 16.56 11.56 14.99
CA ASP A 247 18.01 11.73 15.00
C ASP A 247 18.41 12.88 14.06
N PRO A 248 18.95 14.01 14.58
CA PRO A 248 19.31 15.16 13.76
C PRO A 248 20.46 14.85 12.78
N THR A 249 21.32 13.86 13.07
CA THR A 249 22.40 13.46 12.16
C THR A 249 21.88 12.77 10.90
N LEU A 250 20.62 12.30 10.92
CA LEU A 250 20.00 11.51 9.85
C LEU A 250 18.97 12.30 9.03
N ILE A 251 18.93 13.64 9.14
CA ILE A 251 17.98 14.49 8.40
C ILE A 251 17.98 14.17 6.90
N GLU A 252 19.16 14.04 6.29
CA GLU A 252 19.25 13.77 4.85
C GLU A 252 18.75 12.36 4.48
N TYR A 253 19.02 11.37 5.32
CA TYR A 253 18.52 10.00 5.16
C TYR A 253 16.98 9.98 5.17
N TRP A 254 16.37 10.64 6.15
CA TRP A 254 14.91 10.71 6.28
C TRP A 254 14.26 11.55 5.19
N LYS A 255 14.88 12.67 4.79
CA LYS A 255 14.44 13.50 3.66
C LYS A 255 14.44 12.70 2.35
N LYS A 256 15.53 12.01 2.01
CA LYS A 256 15.62 11.15 0.81
C LYS A 256 14.59 10.03 0.84
N ARG A 257 14.38 9.43 2.01
CA ARG A 257 13.39 8.39 2.20
C ARG A 257 11.97 8.93 1.97
N GLN A 258 11.60 10.04 2.62
CA GLN A 258 10.27 10.63 2.50
C GLN A 258 9.93 11.04 1.07
N THR A 259 10.87 11.64 0.33
CA THR A 259 10.65 12.05 -1.06
C THR A 259 10.53 10.85 -2.01
N LYS A 260 11.36 9.82 -1.83
CA LYS A 260 11.23 8.57 -2.59
C LYS A 260 9.89 7.88 -2.33
N TRP A 261 9.46 7.85 -1.07
CA TRP A 261 8.18 7.28 -0.64
C TRP A 261 6.99 8.08 -1.18
N GLY A 262 7.03 9.41 -1.10
CA GLY A 262 5.98 10.26 -1.63
C GLY A 262 5.75 10.00 -3.12
N LYS A 263 6.81 9.88 -3.92
CA LYS A 263 6.67 9.57 -5.36
C LYS A 263 5.82 8.32 -5.63
N THR A 264 5.90 7.29 -4.78
CA THR A 264 5.16 6.03 -4.98
C THR A 264 3.64 6.14 -4.78
N LYS A 265 3.17 7.23 -4.15
CA LYS A 265 1.74 7.47 -3.93
C LYS A 265 1.02 7.92 -5.19
N PHE A 266 1.73 8.48 -6.16
CA PHE A 266 1.17 8.87 -7.46
C PHE A 266 1.18 7.72 -8.45
N ALA A 267 0.21 7.70 -9.37
CA ALA A 267 0.22 6.77 -10.48
C ALA A 267 1.42 7.06 -11.40
N LYS A 268 2.08 6.00 -11.89
CA LYS A 268 3.27 6.13 -12.75
C LYS A 268 2.91 6.85 -14.06
N GLY A 269 3.70 7.84 -14.43
CA GLY A 269 3.48 8.72 -15.57
C GLY A 269 2.42 9.80 -15.33
N SER A 270 1.75 9.83 -14.17
CA SER A 270 0.72 10.83 -13.91
C SER A 270 1.29 12.23 -13.83
N LYS A 271 0.43 13.21 -14.13
CA LYS A 271 0.75 14.63 -14.01
C LYS A 271 1.30 14.99 -12.63
N TYR A 272 0.72 14.44 -11.56
CA TYR A 272 1.15 14.68 -10.19
C TYR A 272 2.51 14.05 -9.86
N GLU A 273 2.79 12.83 -10.34
CA GLU A 273 4.13 12.22 -10.18
C GLU A 273 5.21 13.09 -10.84
N GLN A 274 4.92 13.63 -12.02
CA GLN A 274 5.84 14.49 -12.76
C GLN A 274 6.10 15.81 -12.02
N ILE A 275 5.04 16.47 -11.51
CA ILE A 275 5.16 17.69 -10.71
C ILE A 275 5.97 17.43 -9.44
N TYR A 276 5.64 16.37 -8.70
CA TYR A 276 6.34 16.00 -7.46
C TYR A 276 7.82 15.67 -7.71
N THR A 277 8.12 14.94 -8.79
CA THR A 277 9.49 14.60 -9.18
C THR A 277 10.29 15.86 -9.53
N ARG A 278 9.69 16.81 -10.25
CA ARG A 278 10.33 18.10 -10.57
C ARG A 278 10.64 18.92 -9.32
N GLN A 279 9.73 18.93 -8.34
CA GLN A 279 9.94 19.59 -7.05
C GLN A 279 10.89 18.82 -6.11
N LYS A 280 11.40 17.65 -6.54
CA LYS A 280 12.18 16.72 -5.70
C LYS A 280 11.45 16.35 -4.40
N GLY A 281 10.12 16.40 -4.40
CA GLY A 281 9.27 16.17 -3.23
C GLY A 281 9.37 17.23 -2.13
N ILE A 282 9.87 18.42 -2.44
CA ILE A 282 10.05 19.53 -1.49
C ILE A 282 9.02 20.62 -1.77
N CYS A 283 8.43 21.17 -0.70
CA CYS A 283 7.53 22.31 -0.81
C CYS A 283 8.33 23.58 -1.15
N PRO A 284 8.01 24.30 -2.24
CA PRO A 284 8.69 25.53 -2.64
C PRO A 284 8.55 26.68 -1.64
N ILE A 285 7.53 26.65 -0.77
CA ILE A 285 7.25 27.73 0.17
C ILE A 285 8.05 27.56 1.47
N CYS A 286 8.00 26.38 2.10
CA CYS A 286 8.64 26.16 3.39
C CYS A 286 9.96 25.38 3.32
N GLY A 287 10.35 24.88 2.15
CA GLY A 287 11.58 24.08 1.96
C GLY A 287 11.56 22.69 2.61
N LYS A 288 10.47 22.33 3.29
CA LYS A 288 10.29 21.02 3.95
C LYS A 288 9.77 19.97 2.96
N PRO A 289 10.08 18.68 3.17
CA PRO A 289 9.52 17.62 2.36
C PRO A 289 7.99 17.60 2.43
N ILE A 290 7.35 17.28 1.30
CA ILE A 290 5.90 17.12 1.25
C ILE A 290 5.57 15.70 1.74
N CYS A 291 4.94 15.63 2.91
CA CYS A 291 4.41 14.39 3.46
C CYS A 291 3.07 14.09 2.79
N LEU A 292 3.01 13.04 1.96
CA LEU A 292 1.78 12.66 1.26
C LEU A 292 0.85 11.77 2.09
N ASP A 293 1.17 11.55 3.36
CA ASP A 293 0.22 11.00 4.33
C ASP A 293 -0.69 12.12 4.89
N GLU A 294 -0.33 13.38 4.69
CA GLU A 294 -1.16 14.56 4.97
C GLU A 294 -1.81 15.11 3.69
N ALA A 295 -2.87 15.92 3.87
CA ALA A 295 -3.51 16.61 2.76
C ALA A 295 -2.54 17.60 2.09
N PHE A 296 -2.48 17.55 0.76
CA PHE A 296 -1.72 18.47 -0.08
C PHE A 296 -2.65 19.18 -1.06
N GLU A 297 -2.23 20.36 -1.52
CA GLU A 297 -2.95 21.16 -2.49
C GLU A 297 -2.12 21.35 -3.75
N VAL A 298 -2.80 21.48 -4.89
CA VAL A 298 -2.17 21.79 -6.18
C VAL A 298 -2.47 23.23 -6.53
N HIS A 299 -1.41 24.00 -6.79
CA HIS A 299 -1.50 25.43 -6.97
C HIS A 299 -0.84 25.85 -8.29
N HIS A 300 -1.37 26.87 -8.95
CA HIS A 300 -0.77 27.42 -10.17
C HIS A 300 0.43 28.30 -9.86
N ILE A 301 1.50 28.22 -10.66
CA ILE A 301 2.66 29.10 -10.51
C ILE A 301 2.24 30.52 -10.92
N VAL A 302 1.72 30.63 -12.14
CA VAL A 302 1.04 31.81 -12.67
C VAL A 302 -0.47 31.60 -12.55
N PRO A 303 -1.21 32.47 -11.85
CA PRO A 303 -2.66 32.37 -11.72
C PRO A 303 -3.37 32.36 -13.08
N ILE A 304 -4.53 31.71 -13.16
CA ILE A 304 -5.31 31.62 -14.41
C ILE A 304 -5.71 33.02 -14.94
N ARG A 305 -6.03 33.95 -14.03
CA ARG A 305 -6.35 35.35 -14.38
C ARG A 305 -5.19 36.08 -15.07
N ASP A 306 -3.95 35.67 -14.79
CA ASP A 306 -2.73 36.29 -15.29
C ASP A 306 -2.17 35.51 -16.50
N GLY A 307 -3.03 34.80 -17.23
CA GLY A 307 -2.66 33.97 -18.40
C GLY A 307 -2.13 32.57 -18.06
N GLY A 308 -2.21 32.15 -16.80
CA GLY A 308 -1.78 30.84 -16.36
C GLY A 308 -2.59 29.69 -16.94
N ASN A 309 -1.93 28.61 -17.37
CA ASN A 309 -2.59 27.42 -17.89
C ASN A 309 -2.60 26.25 -16.89
N ASN A 310 -3.38 25.21 -17.19
CA ASN A 310 -3.42 23.97 -16.42
C ASN A 310 -2.30 22.98 -16.83
N SER A 311 -1.21 23.43 -17.45
CA SER A 311 -0.11 22.52 -17.81
C SER A 311 0.62 22.04 -16.56
N LYS A 312 1.31 20.89 -16.66
CA LYS A 312 2.21 20.42 -15.58
C LYS A 312 3.34 21.40 -15.27
N ALA A 313 3.75 22.21 -16.26
CA ALA A 313 4.78 23.21 -16.10
C ALA A 313 4.31 24.32 -15.15
N ASN A 314 3.03 24.71 -15.22
CA ASN A 314 2.44 25.78 -14.43
C ASN A 314 1.78 25.32 -13.11
N LEU A 315 1.95 24.07 -12.68
CA LEU A 315 1.37 23.58 -11.42
C LEU A 315 2.44 23.14 -10.42
N MET A 316 2.24 23.44 -9.15
CA MET A 316 3.10 23.00 -8.04
C MET A 316 2.27 22.34 -6.93
N ILE A 317 2.85 21.37 -6.23
CA ILE A 317 2.25 20.75 -5.04
C ILE A 317 2.76 21.50 -3.81
N LEU A 318 1.83 21.87 -2.92
CA LEU A 318 2.08 22.58 -1.66
C LEU A 318 1.44 21.83 -0.49
N HIS A 319 1.98 22.03 0.72
CA HIS A 319 1.23 21.68 1.93
C HIS A 319 -0.03 22.54 2.01
N GLN A 320 -1.10 22.02 2.62
CA GLN A 320 -2.36 22.75 2.76
C GLN A 320 -2.17 24.11 3.47
N HIS A 321 -1.34 24.16 4.52
CA HIS A 321 -1.03 25.41 5.24
C HIS A 321 -0.21 26.38 4.37
N CYS A 322 0.76 25.89 3.59
CA CYS A 322 1.56 26.69 2.67
C CYS A 322 0.70 27.28 1.54
N HIS A 323 -0.27 26.51 1.03
CA HIS A 323 -1.23 26.97 0.04
C HIS A 323 -2.10 28.12 0.59
N LYS A 324 -2.64 27.95 1.80
CA LYS A 324 -3.41 29.00 2.50
C LYS A 324 -2.58 30.27 2.71
N ALA A 325 -1.32 30.14 3.17
CA ALA A 325 -0.42 31.27 3.36
C ALA A 325 -0.16 32.03 2.06
N LYS A 326 0.15 31.32 0.97
CA LYS A 326 0.38 31.93 -0.35
C LYS A 326 -0.86 32.70 -0.86
N ASN A 327 -2.06 32.14 -0.72
CA ASN A 327 -3.28 32.82 -1.13
C ASN A 327 -3.56 34.07 -0.28
N LYS A 328 -3.30 34.04 1.03
CA LYS A 328 -3.41 35.24 1.89
C LYS A 328 -2.47 36.37 1.44
N HIS A 329 -1.25 36.05 1.02
CA HIS A 329 -0.32 37.07 0.50
C HIS A 329 -0.72 37.62 -0.88
N LEU A 330 -1.40 36.82 -1.73
CA LEU A 330 -1.96 37.29 -3.00
C LEU A 330 -3.14 38.25 -2.80
N HIS A 331 -3.88 38.14 -1.70
CA HIS A 331 -4.98 39.06 -1.35
C HIS A 331 -4.52 40.33 -0.62
N LYS A 332 -3.28 40.38 -0.12
CA LYS A 332 -2.68 41.60 0.49
C LYS A 332 -2.05 42.56 -0.53
N ARG A 333 -2.09 42.23 -1.83
CA ARG A 333 -1.54 43.08 -2.92
C ARG A 333 -2.64 43.82 -3.69
N VAL A 334 -3.78 44.05 -3.05
CA VAL A 334 -4.86 44.88 -3.57
C VAL A 334 -5.17 45.91 -2.50
N ASP A 335 -4.29 46.88 -2.36
CA ASP A 335 -4.54 48.18 -1.72
C ASP A 335 -3.81 49.23 -2.55
#